data_AF-A0A7X6ZTZ5-F1
#
_entry.id   AF-A0A7X6ZTZ5-F1
#
_cell.length_a   1.000
_cell.length_b   1.000
_cell.length_c   1.000
_cell.angle_alpha   90.00
_cell.angle_beta   90.00
_cell.angle_gamma   90.00
#
_symmetry.space_group_name_H-M   'P 1'
#
loop_
_entity.id
_entity.type
_entity.pdbx_description
1 polymer ?
#
loop_
_entity_poly.entity_id
_entity_poly.type
_entity_poly.pdbx_seq_one_letter_code
_entity_poly.pdbx_strand_id
1 'polypeptide(L)'
;LDVGFDPETNTWELIVKYSGSLERIAQELEIDVVELSSGYAIITIPENLIDSLINYEEIEFIEKPKRLFYEVNEGRMASCINPIQMQPYSLFGEGVLIAIIDSGIDYSHPDFRNEDGSTRIEALWDQTIPGNPPEGFRIGTLYSREQINEALQTPMPQRLDIVPSTDLSGHGTHVG
;
A
#
# COMPACT_ATOMS: atom_id res chain seq x y z
N LEU A 1 14.21 -6.06 13.69
CA LEU A 1 12.83 -6.50 13.47
C LEU A 1 12.67 -6.63 11.97
N ASP A 2 12.59 -7.88 11.54
CA ASP A 2 12.73 -8.37 10.17
C ASP A 2 11.51 -7.97 9.35
N VAL A 3 11.72 -7.13 8.33
CA VAL A 3 10.63 -6.63 7.48
C VAL A 3 10.27 -7.73 6.48
N GLY A 4 8.97 -7.99 6.33
CA GLY A 4 8.43 -9.07 5.51
C GLY A 4 8.52 -10.46 6.16
N PHE A 5 8.96 -10.59 7.41
CA PHE A 5 8.86 -11.84 8.16
C PHE A 5 7.64 -11.82 9.06
N ASP A 6 6.77 -12.82 8.92
CA ASP A 6 5.68 -13.08 9.85
C ASP A 6 6.11 -14.15 10.86
N PRO A 7 6.33 -13.78 12.14
CA PRO A 7 6.74 -14.72 13.18
C PRO A 7 5.63 -15.69 13.60
N GLU A 8 4.36 -15.40 13.33
CA GLU A 8 3.25 -16.31 13.67
C GLU A 8 3.20 -17.50 12.70
N THR A 9 3.43 -17.24 11.42
CA THR A 9 3.41 -18.26 10.36
C THR A 9 4.81 -18.75 9.96
N ASN A 10 5.87 -18.11 10.45
CA ASN A 10 7.26 -18.36 10.09
C ASN A 10 7.51 -18.24 8.57
N THR A 11 6.83 -17.28 7.95
CA THR A 11 6.90 -17.01 6.50
C THR A 11 7.60 -15.70 6.20
N TRP A 12 8.17 -15.62 5.01
CA TRP A 12 8.78 -14.44 4.44
C TRP A 12 8.05 -13.99 3.19
N GLU A 13 7.76 -12.70 3.09
CA GLU A 13 7.44 -12.03 1.84
C GLU A 13 8.73 -11.62 1.14
N LEU A 14 8.92 -12.09 -0.09
CA LEU A 14 10.09 -11.83 -0.92
C LEU A 14 9.66 -11.20 -2.23
N ILE A 15 10.42 -10.22 -2.73
CA ILE A 15 10.25 -9.72 -4.09
C ILE A 15 11.17 -10.54 -5.00
N VAL A 16 10.62 -11.16 -6.03
CA VAL A 16 11.39 -11.93 -7.01
C VAL A 16 11.25 -11.30 -8.39
N LYS A 17 12.32 -11.37 -9.18
CA LYS A 17 12.26 -11.19 -10.62
C LYS A 17 12.23 -12.56 -11.27
N TYR A 18 11.32 -12.76 -12.21
CA TYR A 18 11.10 -14.04 -12.84
C TYR A 18 10.88 -13.93 -14.34
N SER A 19 11.01 -15.07 -15.02
CA SER A 19 10.64 -15.23 -16.41
C SER A 19 9.73 -16.45 -16.60
N GLY A 20 8.85 -16.42 -17.60
CA GLY A 20 7.89 -17.50 -17.81
C GLY A 20 6.72 -17.43 -16.83
N SER A 21 6.36 -18.58 -16.23
CA SER A 21 5.21 -18.73 -15.33
C SER A 21 5.67 -19.17 -13.95
N LEU A 22 5.09 -18.57 -12.89
CA LEU A 22 5.31 -18.98 -11.50
C LEU A 22 4.34 -20.06 -11.01
N GLU A 23 3.40 -20.51 -11.84
CA GLU A 23 2.36 -21.47 -11.46
C GLU A 23 2.96 -22.78 -10.93
N ARG A 24 4.04 -23.26 -11.56
CA ARG A 24 4.75 -24.47 -11.13
C ARG A 24 5.34 -24.31 -9.74
N ILE A 25 5.99 -23.18 -9.47
CA ILE A 25 6.62 -22.88 -8.18
C ILE A 25 5.56 -22.77 -7.09
N ALA A 26 4.47 -22.05 -7.38
CA ALA A 26 3.35 -21.88 -6.47
C ALA A 26 2.73 -23.23 -6.06
N GLN A 27 2.57 -24.15 -7.03
CA GLN A 27 2.00 -25.47 -6.79
C GLN A 27 2.96 -26.44 -6.09
N GLU A 28 4.23 -26.49 -6.50
CA GLU A 28 5.21 -27.44 -5.93
C GLU A 28 5.60 -27.09 -4.49
N LEU A 29 5.71 -25.80 -4.17
CA LEU A 29 6.08 -25.33 -2.84
C LEU A 29 4.86 -25.01 -1.96
N GLU A 30 3.64 -25.09 -2.51
CA GLU A 30 2.39 -24.71 -1.85
C GLU A 30 2.45 -23.28 -1.25
N ILE A 31 2.93 -22.33 -2.06
CA ILE A 31 3.16 -20.93 -1.65
C ILE A 31 2.23 -19.95 -2.35
N ASP A 32 2.02 -18.80 -1.71
CA ASP A 32 1.28 -17.68 -2.28
C ASP A 32 2.18 -16.83 -3.18
N VAL A 33 1.67 -16.51 -4.37
CA VAL A 33 2.33 -15.66 -5.35
C VAL A 33 1.37 -14.55 -5.78
N VAL A 34 1.88 -13.32 -5.78
CA VAL A 34 1.21 -12.13 -6.30
C VAL A 34 2.08 -11.58 -7.43
N GLU A 35 1.61 -11.72 -8.66
CA GLU A 35 2.34 -11.21 -9.83
C GLU A 35 2.21 -9.69 -9.93
N LEU A 36 3.35 -9.03 -10.18
CA LEU A 36 3.46 -7.61 -10.42
C LEU A 36 3.80 -7.35 -11.89
N SER A 37 3.68 -6.09 -12.32
CA SER A 37 4.12 -5.70 -13.66
C SER A 37 5.63 -5.85 -13.86
N SER A 38 6.07 -5.95 -15.12
CA SER A 38 7.49 -5.97 -15.52
C SER A 38 8.31 -7.20 -15.07
N GLY A 39 7.66 -8.35 -14.87
CA GLY A 39 8.34 -9.61 -14.54
C GLY A 39 8.81 -9.70 -13.08
N TYR A 40 8.11 -9.00 -12.18
CA TYR A 40 8.32 -9.07 -10.75
C TYR A 40 7.13 -9.75 -10.08
N ALA A 41 7.35 -10.43 -8.95
CA ALA A 41 6.29 -10.98 -8.13
C ALA A 41 6.63 -10.88 -6.65
N ILE A 42 5.61 -10.88 -5.80
CA ILE A 42 5.77 -11.09 -4.36
C ILE A 42 5.45 -12.55 -4.08
N ILE A 43 6.34 -13.21 -3.34
CA ILE A 43 6.18 -14.59 -2.89
C ILE A 43 6.13 -14.61 -1.37
N THR A 44 5.09 -15.23 -0.81
CA THR A 44 5.00 -15.52 0.62
C THR A 44 5.37 -16.98 0.85
N ILE A 45 6.51 -17.23 1.49
CA ILE A 45 7.14 -18.56 1.56
C ILE A 45 7.69 -18.86 2.98
N PRO A 46 7.54 -20.08 3.51
CA PRO A 46 8.22 -20.49 4.75
C PRO A 46 9.74 -20.30 4.69
N GLU A 47 10.35 -19.83 5.79
CA GLU A 47 11.80 -19.53 5.83
C GLU A 47 12.68 -20.70 5.36
N ASN A 48 12.31 -21.92 5.74
CA ASN A 48 13.03 -23.15 5.39
C ASN A 48 12.95 -23.52 3.90
N LEU A 49 12.05 -22.90 3.13
CA LEU A 49 11.88 -23.17 1.70
C LEU A 49 12.50 -22.08 0.82
N ILE A 50 12.98 -20.97 1.37
CA ILE A 50 13.56 -19.84 0.62
C ILE A 50 14.72 -20.31 -0.27
N ASP A 51 15.62 -21.13 0.25
CA ASP A 51 16.78 -21.64 -0.50
C ASP A 51 16.36 -22.53 -1.69
N SER A 52 15.14 -23.07 -1.67
CA SER A 52 14.60 -23.87 -2.77
C SER A 52 14.30 -23.01 -4.00
N LEU A 53 13.95 -21.73 -3.84
CA LEU A 53 13.62 -20.81 -4.93
C LEU A 53 14.81 -20.62 -5.90
N ILE A 54 16.05 -20.72 -5.42
CA ILE A 54 17.27 -20.57 -6.22
C ILE A 54 17.42 -21.72 -7.24
N ASN A 55 16.74 -22.85 -7.01
CA ASN A 55 16.83 -24.02 -7.90
C ASN A 55 15.84 -23.95 -9.08
N TYR A 56 14.97 -22.94 -9.13
CA TYR A 56 14.01 -22.75 -10.21
C TYR A 56 14.62 -21.85 -11.29
N GLU A 57 14.63 -22.32 -12.54
CA GLU A 57 15.16 -21.56 -13.68
C GLU A 57 14.33 -20.32 -14.01
N GLU A 58 13.06 -20.34 -13.62
CA GLU A 58 12.14 -19.22 -13.75
C GLU A 58 12.54 -18.05 -12.85
N ILE A 59 13.26 -18.29 -11.75
CA ILE A 59 13.69 -17.25 -10.80
C ILE A 59 15.03 -16.65 -11.25
N GLU A 60 14.99 -15.38 -11.66
CA GLU A 60 16.20 -14.65 -12.09
C GLU A 60 16.90 -13.96 -10.91
N PHE A 61 16.11 -13.44 -9.96
CA PHE A 61 16.62 -12.67 -8.83
C PHE A 61 15.66 -12.73 -7.64
N ILE A 62 16.21 -12.76 -6.43
CA ILE A 62 15.45 -12.69 -5.17
C ILE A 62 15.95 -11.49 -4.39
N GLU A 63 15.06 -10.56 -4.08
CA GLU A 63 15.31 -9.44 -3.19
C GLU A 63 14.67 -9.71 -1.83
N LYS A 64 15.51 -9.85 -0.80
CA LYS A 64 15.02 -9.81 0.58
C LYS A 64 14.50 -8.39 0.87
N PRO A 65 13.36 -8.21 1.55
CA PRO A 65 12.81 -6.90 1.84
C PRO A 65 13.86 -6.00 2.49
N LYS A 66 14.27 -4.95 1.78
CA LYS A 66 15.13 -3.92 2.34
C LYS A 66 14.26 -2.92 3.08
N ARG A 67 14.65 -2.59 4.31
CA ARG A 67 13.97 -1.56 5.10
C ARG A 67 14.04 -0.22 4.35
N LEU A 68 12.88 0.32 3.98
CA LEU A 68 12.70 1.76 3.93
C LEU A 68 12.52 2.21 5.39
N PHE A 69 13.61 2.58 6.04
CA PHE A 69 13.46 3.39 7.25
C PHE A 69 12.91 4.75 6.81
N TYR A 70 11.91 5.26 7.52
CA TYR A 70 11.61 6.68 7.51
C TYR A 70 12.86 7.44 7.98
N GLU A 71 13.64 7.99 7.05
CA GLU A 71 14.61 9.04 7.36
C GLU A 71 13.85 10.35 7.57
N VAL A 72 13.34 10.56 8.79
CA VAL A 72 12.97 11.89 9.25
C VAL A 72 13.63 12.13 10.61
N ASN A 73 14.84 12.69 10.58
CA ASN A 73 15.13 13.88 11.37
C ASN A 73 16.47 14.54 11.00
N GLU A 74 16.46 15.88 10.98
CA GLU A 74 17.56 16.82 10.75
C GLU A 74 17.93 17.14 9.28
N GLY A 75 16.95 17.62 8.53
CA GLY A 75 17.16 18.52 7.39
C GLY A 75 16.67 19.93 7.67
N ARG A 76 17.05 20.55 8.81
CA ARG A 76 16.85 22.00 8.97
C ARG A 76 17.68 22.75 7.93
N MET A 77 16.99 23.53 7.11
CA MET A 77 17.48 24.70 6.38
C MET A 77 18.48 24.46 5.23
N ALA A 78 18.01 24.02 4.06
CA ALA A 78 18.71 24.30 2.80
C ALA A 78 17.82 24.13 1.54
N SER A 79 16.75 24.90 1.41
CA SER A 79 16.33 25.35 0.08
C SER A 79 15.36 26.52 0.17
N CYS A 80 15.91 27.72 0.02
CA CYS A 80 15.14 28.85 -0.46
C CYS A 80 14.76 28.57 -1.92
N ILE A 81 13.70 27.79 -2.14
CA ILE A 81 13.02 27.77 -3.44
C ILE A 81 11.84 28.71 -3.30
N ASN A 82 12.01 29.91 -3.87
CA ASN A 82 10.94 30.88 -4.05
C ASN A 82 9.78 30.27 -4.89
N PRO A 83 8.54 30.74 -4.68
CA PRO A 83 7.34 30.12 -5.25
C PRO A 83 7.33 30.24 -6.78
N ILE A 84 7.22 29.12 -7.49
CA ILE A 84 6.80 29.13 -8.89
C ILE A 84 5.29 28.84 -8.93
N GLN A 85 4.53 29.84 -8.51
CA GLN A 85 3.21 30.10 -9.08
C GLN A 85 3.33 31.35 -9.95
N MET A 86 4.01 31.21 -11.10
CA MET A 86 3.83 32.16 -12.19
C MET A 86 2.81 31.56 -13.16
N GLN A 87 1.61 32.14 -13.14
CA GLN A 87 0.62 32.07 -14.22
C GLN A 87 1.32 32.23 -15.59
N PRO A 88 0.97 31.42 -16.62
CA PRO A 88 -0.43 31.23 -17.00
C PRO A 88 -0.88 29.77 -17.17
N TYR A 89 -0.28 28.82 -16.44
CA TYR A 89 -0.73 27.43 -16.52
C TYR A 89 -1.53 27.04 -15.29
N SER A 90 -2.85 27.05 -15.44
CA SER A 90 -3.81 26.41 -14.54
C SER A 90 -3.62 24.89 -14.54
N LEU A 91 -2.57 24.41 -13.87
CA LEU A 91 -2.28 22.99 -13.73
C LEU A 91 -2.98 22.48 -12.46
N PHE A 92 -4.26 22.10 -12.58
CA PHE A 92 -5.04 21.51 -11.49
C PHE A 92 -4.83 20.00 -11.33
N GLY A 93 -3.93 19.40 -12.11
CA GLY A 93 -3.71 17.95 -12.09
C GLY A 93 -4.92 17.15 -12.61
N GLU A 94 -5.82 17.78 -13.36
CA GLU A 94 -6.97 17.11 -13.97
C GLU A 94 -6.48 15.96 -14.88
N GLY A 95 -6.80 14.72 -14.50
CA GLY A 95 -6.34 13.51 -15.18
C GLY A 95 -5.10 12.83 -14.60
N VAL A 96 -4.56 13.29 -13.46
CA VAL A 96 -3.40 12.66 -12.78
C VAL A 96 -3.87 11.92 -11.52
N LEU A 97 -3.60 10.61 -11.45
CA LEU A 97 -3.77 9.80 -10.24
C LEU A 97 -2.46 9.73 -9.46
N ILE A 98 -2.52 9.99 -8.16
CA ILE A 98 -1.39 9.88 -7.24
C ILE A 98 -1.66 8.70 -6.31
N ALA A 99 -0.75 7.72 -6.29
CA ALA A 99 -0.77 6.62 -5.33
C ALA A 99 0.12 6.97 -4.14
N ILE A 100 -0.43 6.90 -2.93
CA ILE A 100 0.31 7.09 -1.67
C ILE A 100 0.33 5.73 -0.97
N ILE A 101 1.54 5.24 -0.65
CA ILE A 101 1.74 4.01 0.12
C ILE A 101 2.35 4.46 1.46
N ASP A 102 1.52 4.50 2.49
CA ASP A 102 1.88 4.94 3.84
C ASP A 102 1.16 4.04 4.86
N SER A 103 1.34 4.26 6.16
CA SER A 103 0.72 3.47 7.25
C SER A 103 -0.80 3.59 7.39
N GLY A 104 -1.43 4.38 6.51
CA GLY A 104 -2.86 4.65 6.50
C GLY A 104 -3.16 6.05 6.00
N ILE A 105 -4.45 6.40 5.89
CA ILE A 105 -4.91 7.75 5.58
C ILE A 105 -6.19 8.04 6.36
N ASP A 106 -6.27 9.20 7.01
CA ASP A 106 -7.55 9.71 7.50
C ASP A 106 -8.35 10.27 6.33
N TYR A 107 -9.19 9.43 5.71
CA TYR A 107 -10.04 9.83 4.58
C TYR A 107 -11.08 10.90 4.94
N SER A 108 -11.28 11.20 6.24
CA SER A 108 -12.17 12.26 6.70
C SER A 108 -11.52 13.64 6.83
N HIS A 109 -10.19 13.71 6.66
CA HIS A 109 -9.45 14.96 6.74
C HIS A 109 -9.92 15.96 5.65
N PRO A 110 -10.13 17.26 5.98
CA PRO A 110 -10.60 18.26 5.02
C PRO A 110 -9.78 18.37 3.72
N ASP A 111 -8.47 18.15 3.79
CA ASP A 111 -7.58 18.20 2.62
C ASP A 111 -7.88 17.11 1.58
N PHE A 112 -8.50 16.00 2.00
CA PHE A 112 -8.94 14.93 1.11
C PHE A 112 -10.41 15.07 0.72
N ARG A 113 -11.01 16.24 0.95
CA ARG A 113 -12.40 16.54 0.59
C ARG A 113 -12.48 17.65 -0.44
N ASN A 114 -13.47 17.55 -1.32
CA ASN A 114 -13.87 18.61 -2.22
C ASN A 114 -14.73 19.63 -1.46
N GLU A 115 -14.95 20.79 -2.07
CA GLU A 115 -15.77 21.86 -1.47
C GLU A 115 -17.24 21.43 -1.25
N ASP A 116 -17.74 20.48 -2.04
CA ASP A 116 -19.06 19.87 -1.88
C ASP A 116 -19.14 18.80 -0.77
N GLY A 117 -18.00 18.52 -0.12
CA GLY A 117 -17.87 17.57 0.96
C GLY A 117 -17.61 16.11 0.53
N SER A 118 -17.59 15.81 -0.77
CA SER A 118 -17.17 14.50 -1.31
C SER A 118 -15.66 14.28 -1.19
N THR A 119 -15.19 13.04 -1.26
CA THR A 119 -13.75 12.73 -1.19
C THR A 119 -13.02 13.06 -2.49
N ARG A 120 -11.73 13.39 -2.39
CA ARG A 120 -10.75 13.45 -3.48
C ARG A 120 -10.08 12.09 -3.72
N ILE A 121 -10.24 11.14 -2.81
CA ILE A 121 -9.63 9.80 -2.87
C ILE A 121 -10.43 8.94 -3.84
N GLU A 122 -9.76 8.40 -4.85
CA GLU A 122 -10.40 7.56 -5.85
C GLU A 122 -10.62 6.12 -5.35
N ALA A 123 -9.64 5.58 -4.63
CA ALA A 123 -9.74 4.28 -3.99
C ALA A 123 -8.82 4.23 -2.76
N LEU A 124 -9.22 3.44 -1.76
CA LEU A 124 -8.44 3.17 -0.56
C LEU A 124 -8.31 1.65 -0.41
N TRP A 125 -7.10 1.14 -0.49
CA TRP A 125 -6.83 -0.26 -0.17
C TRP A 125 -6.16 -0.35 1.20
N ASP A 126 -6.89 -0.86 2.18
CA ASP A 126 -6.36 -1.12 3.52
C ASP A 126 -5.99 -2.60 3.63
N GLN A 127 -4.68 -2.87 3.69
CA GLN A 127 -4.15 -4.24 3.76
C GLN A 127 -4.37 -4.91 5.12
N THR A 128 -4.69 -4.13 6.16
CA THR A 128 -4.88 -4.64 7.53
C THR A 128 -6.31 -5.12 7.78
N ILE A 129 -7.26 -4.74 6.92
CA ILE A 129 -8.67 -5.10 7.08
C ILE A 129 -9.00 -6.29 6.19
N PRO A 130 -9.28 -7.49 6.76
CA PRO A 130 -9.64 -8.65 5.96
C PRO A 130 -10.99 -8.44 5.27
N GLY A 131 -11.07 -8.76 3.98
CA GLY A 131 -12.32 -8.61 3.23
C GLY A 131 -12.16 -8.83 1.73
N ASN A 132 -12.41 -7.78 0.96
CA ASN A 132 -12.46 -7.84 -0.51
C ASN A 132 -11.21 -7.17 -1.11
N PRO A 133 -10.11 -7.92 -1.30
CA PRO A 133 -8.89 -7.36 -1.87
C PRO A 133 -9.09 -6.99 -3.36
N PRO A 134 -8.26 -6.09 -3.92
CA PRO A 134 -8.23 -5.86 -5.36
C PRO A 134 -7.89 -7.14 -6.14
N GLU A 135 -8.31 -7.22 -7.41
CA GLU A 135 -8.00 -8.36 -8.29
C GLU A 135 -6.49 -8.62 -8.35
N GLY A 136 -6.10 -9.88 -8.17
CA GLY A 136 -4.70 -10.31 -8.11
C GLY A 136 -4.06 -10.27 -6.70
N PHE A 137 -4.73 -9.68 -5.71
CA PHE A 137 -4.26 -9.63 -4.32
C PHE A 137 -5.08 -10.55 -3.42
N ARG A 138 -4.46 -11.04 -2.33
CA ARG A 138 -5.07 -11.99 -1.39
C ARG A 138 -5.46 -11.38 -0.04
N ILE A 139 -4.98 -10.17 0.26
CA ILE A 139 -5.12 -9.54 1.57
C ILE A 139 -5.70 -8.13 1.49
N GLY A 140 -6.34 -7.70 2.57
CA GLY A 140 -6.90 -6.37 2.69
C GLY A 140 -8.30 -6.22 2.10
N THR A 141 -8.76 -4.97 2.11
CA THR A 141 -10.05 -4.56 1.57
C THR A 141 -9.90 -3.28 0.75
N LEU A 142 -10.42 -3.31 -0.48
CA LEU A 142 -10.52 -2.16 -1.36
C LEU A 142 -11.85 -1.42 -1.12
N TYR A 143 -11.76 -0.14 -0.80
CA TYR A 143 -12.89 0.78 -0.71
C TYR A 143 -12.90 1.72 -1.92
N SER A 144 -14.02 1.78 -2.62
CA SER A 144 -14.21 2.70 -3.74
C SER A 144 -14.53 4.12 -3.26
N ARG A 145 -14.37 5.09 -4.17
CA ARG A 145 -14.81 6.48 -3.97
C ARG A 145 -16.24 6.59 -3.46
N GLU A 146 -17.15 5.76 -3.98
CA GLU A 146 -18.56 5.75 -3.60
C GLU A 146 -18.74 5.33 -2.14
N GLN A 147 -18.07 4.24 -1.73
CA GLN A 147 -18.12 3.76 -0.35
C GLN A 147 -17.52 4.78 0.63
N ILE A 148 -16.44 5.44 0.24
CA ILE A 148 -15.83 6.52 1.05
C ILE A 148 -16.80 7.70 1.17
N ASN A 149 -17.46 8.11 0.09
CA ASN A 149 -18.46 9.18 0.14
C ASN A 149 -19.67 8.82 1.01
N GLU A 150 -20.15 7.58 0.94
CA GLU A 150 -21.22 7.07 1.81
C GLU A 150 -20.80 7.12 3.30
N ALA A 151 -19.58 6.68 3.60
CA ALA A 151 -18.99 6.75 4.93
C ALA A 151 -18.89 8.21 5.43
N LEU A 152 -18.47 9.16 4.57
CA LEU A 152 -18.36 10.58 4.93
C LEU A 152 -19.71 11.25 5.24
N GLN A 153 -20.80 10.77 4.63
CA GLN A 153 -22.17 11.24 4.94
C GLN A 153 -22.71 10.65 6.26
N THR A 154 -22.06 9.61 6.78
CA THR A 154 -22.48 8.91 7.99
C THR A 154 -21.74 9.48 9.21
N PRO A 155 -22.43 9.78 10.32
CA PRO A 155 -21.79 10.20 11.56
C PRO A 155 -21.03 9.04 12.23
N MET A 156 -20.13 9.38 13.15
CA MET A 156 -19.51 8.39 14.03
C MET A 156 -20.51 7.87 15.08
N PRO A 157 -20.44 6.59 15.47
CA PRO A 157 -19.48 5.57 15.03
C PRO A 157 -19.87 4.81 13.75
N GLN A 158 -21.10 4.98 13.24
CA GLN A 158 -21.65 4.17 12.13
C GLN A 158 -20.85 4.29 10.82
N ARG A 159 -20.07 5.37 10.66
CA ARG A 159 -19.11 5.50 9.58
C ARG A 159 -18.15 4.31 9.48
N LEU A 160 -17.67 3.80 10.61
CA LEU A 160 -16.72 2.70 10.65
C LEU A 160 -17.36 1.36 10.26
N ASP A 161 -18.69 1.27 10.21
CA ASP A 161 -19.38 0.09 9.69
C ASP A 161 -19.27 0.01 8.15
N ILE A 162 -18.98 1.14 7.48
CA ILE A 162 -18.89 1.25 6.01
C ILE A 162 -17.42 1.21 5.57
N VAL A 163 -16.58 2.06 6.16
CA VAL A 163 -15.13 2.10 5.92
C VAL A 163 -14.41 2.09 7.27
N PRO A 164 -14.08 0.91 7.82
CA PRO A 164 -13.40 0.75 9.11
C PRO A 164 -11.91 1.14 9.10
N SER A 165 -11.38 1.62 7.97
CA SER A 165 -9.99 2.08 7.88
C SER A 165 -9.74 3.31 8.73
N THR A 166 -8.74 3.24 9.59
CA THR A 166 -8.29 4.34 10.44
C THR A 166 -6.78 4.45 10.35
N ASP A 167 -6.25 5.66 10.33
CA ASP A 167 -4.80 5.88 10.40
C ASP A 167 -4.23 5.30 11.71
N LEU A 168 -3.43 4.23 11.61
CA LEU A 168 -2.80 3.53 12.73
C LEU A 168 -1.54 4.26 13.25
N SER A 169 -1.09 5.33 12.58
CA SER A 169 0.16 6.02 12.92
C SER A 169 0.01 7.07 14.02
N GLY A 170 -1.19 7.60 14.26
CA GLY A 170 -1.45 8.54 15.36
C GLY A 170 -0.62 9.84 15.34
N HIS A 171 0.08 10.16 14.25
CA HIS A 171 0.79 11.45 14.12
C HIS A 171 -0.15 12.61 13.79
N GLY A 172 -1.45 12.35 13.65
CA GLY A 172 -2.44 13.32 13.21
C GLY A 172 -3.66 13.54 14.09
N THR A 173 -3.70 13.19 15.40
CA THR A 173 -4.77 13.73 16.28
C THR A 173 -4.41 13.69 17.78
N HIS A 174 -4.01 14.86 18.27
CA HIS A 174 -4.07 15.40 19.64
C HIS A 174 -3.78 14.48 20.86
N VAL A 175 -2.67 14.81 21.52
CA VAL A 175 -2.55 14.79 22.98
C VAL A 175 -3.67 15.64 23.58
N GLY A 176 -4.45 15.09 24.49
CA GLY A 176 -5.43 15.80 25.31
C GLY A 176 -5.70 15.03 26.58
#